data_AF-G8XZV6-F1
#
_entry.id   AF-G8XZV6-F1
#
_cell.length_a   1.000
_cell.length_b   1.000
_cell.length_c   1.000
_cell.angle_alpha   90.00
_cell.angle_beta   90.00
_cell.angle_gamma   90.00
#
_symmetry.space_group_name_H-M   'P 1'
#
loop_
_entity.id
_entity.type
_entity.pdbx_description
1 polymer ?
#
loop_
_entity_poly.entity_id
_entity_poly.type
_entity_poly.pdbx_seq_one_letter_code
_entity_poly.pdbx_strand_id
1 'polypeptide(L)'
;MKVKIVEWHAVTTWHWKLESSDSTSGQTNYSDELCGICRVAFDGTCPNCKYPGDECPIVLGDGCPHNFHLHCILRWLEQDSSKGLCPMCRQIFMPKKDKLVNVTDEFSNLQTLIDGHRALREGLHSTSDQDFESYRGEDLQMSE
;
A
#
# COMPACT_ATOMS: atom_id res chain seq x y z
N MET A 1 0.28 14.31 52.86
CA MET A 1 0.33 12.83 53.02
C MET A 1 1.09 12.25 51.83
N LYS A 2 2.01 11.30 52.03
CA LYS A 2 2.83 10.71 50.95
C LYS A 2 2.57 9.20 50.89
N VAL A 3 2.16 8.70 49.73
CA VAL A 3 1.97 7.27 49.46
C VAL A 3 3.18 6.74 48.70
N LYS A 4 3.69 5.56 49.10
CA LYS A 4 4.77 4.87 48.41
C LYS A 4 4.19 3.62 47.74
N ILE A 5 4.38 3.50 46.43
CA ILE A 5 4.05 2.28 45.69
C ILE A 5 5.11 1.24 46.06
N VAL A 6 4.67 0.05 46.49
CA VAL A 6 5.56 -1.04 46.91
C VAL A 6 5.93 -1.92 45.72
N GLU A 7 4.95 -2.23 44.87
CA GLU A 7 5.12 -3.10 43.72
C GLU A 7 4.12 -2.71 42.62
N TRP A 8 4.51 -2.90 41.36
CA TRP A 8 3.69 -2.63 40.18
C TRP A 8 3.81 -3.79 39.20
N HIS A 9 2.67 -4.38 38.81
CA HIS A 9 2.59 -5.33 37.69
C HIS A 9 1.83 -4.66 36.53
N ALA A 10 2.57 -4.32 35.46
CA ALA A 10 1.99 -3.68 34.30
C ALA A 10 1.48 -4.73 33.30
N VAL A 11 0.37 -4.42 32.64
CA VAL A 11 -0.10 -5.12 31.45
C VAL A 11 -0.18 -4.10 30.33
N THR A 12 0.31 -4.47 29.15
CA THR A 12 0.29 -3.61 27.96
C THR A 12 -0.24 -4.37 26.76
N THR A 13 -0.94 -3.67 25.88
CA THR A 13 -1.26 -4.14 24.54
C THR A 13 -0.37 -3.40 23.55
N TRP A 14 -0.03 -4.06 22.46
CA TRP A 14 0.69 -3.44 21.36
C TRP A 14 -0.32 -3.06 20.27
N HIS A 15 0.00 -1.98 19.56
CA HIS A 15 -0.80 -1.48 18.46
C HIS A 15 0.13 -0.95 17.37
N TRP A 16 -0.29 -1.07 16.12
CA TRP A 16 0.48 -0.51 15.02
C TRP A 16 0.51 1.02 15.11
N LYS A 17 1.71 1.59 15.02
CA LYS A 17 1.86 3.04 14.94
C LYS A 17 1.65 3.48 13.50
N LEU A 18 0.41 3.76 13.12
CA LEU A 18 0.05 4.24 11.79
C LEU A 18 -0.12 5.77 11.80
N GLU A 19 0.24 6.43 10.70
CA GLU A 19 -0.08 7.85 10.50
C GLU A 19 -1.56 7.93 10.09
N SER A 20 -2.43 8.25 11.05
CA SER A 20 -3.86 8.46 10.79
C SER A 20 -4.06 9.68 9.86
N SER A 21 -5.07 9.61 8.99
CA SER A 21 -5.42 10.72 8.08
C SER A 21 -5.90 11.99 8.79
N ASP A 22 -6.16 11.92 10.09
CA ASP A 22 -6.52 13.06 10.92
C ASP A 22 -5.51 13.23 12.05
N SER A 23 -4.43 13.95 11.76
CA SER A 23 -3.43 14.38 12.75
C SER A 23 -3.92 15.53 13.64
N THR A 24 -5.16 15.99 13.46
CA THR A 24 -5.69 17.21 14.08
C THR A 24 -6.33 16.96 15.44
N SER A 25 -6.88 15.76 15.63
CA SER A 25 -7.39 15.32 16.93
C SER A 25 -6.33 14.42 17.56
N GLY A 26 -5.78 14.80 18.71
CA GLY A 26 -4.89 13.94 19.51
C GLY A 26 -5.59 12.69 20.08
N GLN A 27 -6.63 12.20 19.41
CA GLN A 27 -7.42 11.02 19.72
C GLN A 27 -7.13 9.97 18.65
N THR A 28 -6.40 8.93 19.05
CA THR A 28 -6.28 7.69 18.28
C THR A 28 -7.62 6.97 18.31
N ASN A 29 -8.54 7.31 17.41
CA ASN A 29 -9.77 6.55 17.24
C ASN A 29 -9.43 5.18 16.62
N TYR A 30 -9.43 4.15 17.47
CA TYR A 30 -9.22 2.74 17.09
C TYR A 30 -10.11 2.25 15.94
N SER A 31 -11.24 2.91 15.69
CA SER A 31 -12.21 2.52 14.66
C SER A 31 -11.74 2.79 13.24
N ASP A 32 -10.78 3.70 13.04
CA ASP A 32 -10.35 4.12 11.69
C ASP A 32 -9.14 3.31 11.18
N GLU A 33 -8.64 2.37 11.99
CA GLU A 33 -7.50 1.50 11.69
C GLU A 33 -7.92 0.19 11.01
N LEU A 34 -8.76 0.29 9.97
CA LEU A 34 -9.21 -0.85 9.18
C LEU A 34 -8.49 -0.93 7.83
N CYS A 35 -8.13 -2.14 7.42
CA CYS A 35 -7.65 -2.39 6.07
C CYS A 35 -8.78 -2.13 5.06
N GLY A 36 -8.57 -1.22 4.10
CA GLY A 36 -9.60 -0.86 3.10
C GLY A 36 -10.07 -2.01 2.20
N ILE A 37 -9.29 -3.10 2.11
CA ILE A 37 -9.57 -4.28 1.28
C ILE A 37 -10.37 -5.33 2.07
N CYS A 38 -9.82 -5.84 3.19
CA CYS A 38 -10.48 -6.92 3.95
C CYS A 38 -11.39 -6.42 5.08
N ARG A 39 -11.37 -5.10 5.38
CA ARG A 39 -12.17 -4.46 6.44
C ARG A 39 -11.93 -5.00 7.86
N VAL A 40 -10.78 -5.63 8.08
CA VAL A 40 -10.33 -6.09 9.40
C VAL A 40 -9.37 -5.04 9.98
N ALA A 41 -9.38 -4.91 11.31
CA ALA A 41 -8.46 -4.04 12.05
C ALA A 41 -7.00 -4.47 11.85
N PHE A 42 -6.11 -3.48 11.83
CA PHE A 42 -4.68 -3.68 11.59
C PHE A 42 -3.96 -4.50 12.67
N ASP A 43 -4.44 -4.46 13.93
CA ASP A 43 -3.91 -5.32 15.00
C ASP A 43 -4.33 -6.79 14.85
N GLY A 44 -5.34 -7.05 14.02
CA GLY A 44 -5.78 -8.38 13.65
C GLY A 44 -5.03 -8.94 12.44
N THR A 45 -5.48 -10.10 11.97
CA THR A 45 -4.98 -10.70 10.74
C THR A 45 -5.97 -10.50 9.59
N CYS A 46 -5.45 -10.51 8.36
CA CYS A 46 -6.32 -10.69 7.21
C CYS A 46 -7.00 -12.09 7.27
N PRO A 47 -8.13 -12.31 6.56
CA PRO A 47 -8.87 -13.58 6.61
C PRO A 47 -8.10 -14.84 6.22
N ASN A 48 -6.90 -14.68 5.65
CA ASN A 48 -6.05 -15.78 5.21
C ASN A 48 -4.87 -16.06 6.14
N CYS A 49 -4.61 -15.19 7.12
CA CYS A 49 -3.50 -15.35 8.06
C CYS A 49 -4.03 -15.74 9.44
N LYS A 50 -3.24 -16.58 10.14
CA LYS A 50 -3.63 -17.12 11.44
C LYS A 50 -3.11 -16.28 12.60
N TYR A 51 -1.87 -15.80 12.52
CA TYR A 51 -1.24 -15.01 13.58
C TYR A 51 -0.95 -13.57 13.11
N PRO A 52 -1.18 -12.54 13.96
CA PRO A 52 -0.85 -11.16 13.64
C PRO A 52 0.67 -10.91 13.75
N GLY A 53 1.12 -9.75 13.28
CA GLY A 53 2.54 -9.39 13.29
C GLY A 53 3.25 -9.86 12.02
N ASP A 54 4.31 -10.66 12.18
CA ASP A 54 5.22 -11.03 11.08
C ASP A 54 4.55 -11.87 9.98
N GLU A 55 3.51 -12.64 10.31
CA GLU A 55 2.73 -13.45 9.33
C GLU A 55 1.69 -12.62 8.54
N CYS A 56 1.38 -11.40 8.97
CA CYS A 56 0.42 -10.53 8.30
C CYS A 56 0.84 -9.07 8.44
N PRO A 57 2.00 -8.68 7.89
CA PRO A 57 2.55 -7.36 8.09
C PRO A 57 1.72 -6.30 7.36
N ILE A 58 1.85 -5.05 7.82
CA ILE A 58 1.17 -3.91 7.22
C ILE A 58 2.11 -3.23 6.24
N VAL A 59 1.55 -2.88 5.08
CA VAL A 59 2.21 -2.08 4.06
C VAL A 59 1.64 -0.67 4.13
N LEU A 60 2.53 0.30 4.33
CA LEU A 60 2.21 1.71 4.30
C LEU A 60 2.34 2.25 2.87
N GLY A 61 1.36 3.02 2.43
CA GLY A 61 1.46 3.74 1.16
C GLY A 61 2.47 4.88 1.23
N ASP A 62 3.29 5.00 0.20
CA ASP A 62 4.13 6.15 -0.12
C ASP A 62 3.39 7.02 -1.14
N GLY A 63 3.15 8.28 -0.79
CA GLY A 63 2.36 9.21 -1.59
C GLY A 63 0.85 9.17 -1.38
N CYS A 64 0.31 8.25 -0.56
CA CYS A 64 -1.07 8.32 -0.06
C CYS A 64 -1.19 7.74 1.37
N PRO A 65 -2.10 8.26 2.22
CA PRO A 65 -2.24 7.82 3.61
C PRO A 65 -2.99 6.48 3.76
N HIS A 66 -3.02 5.64 2.71
CA HIS A 66 -3.76 4.38 2.72
C HIS A 66 -2.84 3.21 3.05
N ASN A 67 -3.21 2.47 4.10
CA ASN A 67 -2.47 1.32 4.60
C ASN A 67 -3.26 0.03 4.35
N PHE A 68 -2.56 -1.09 4.15
CA PHE A 68 -3.19 -2.38 3.89
C PHE A 68 -2.38 -3.52 4.51
N HIS A 69 -3.00 -4.66 4.80
CA HIS A 69 -2.24 -5.89 5.03
C HIS A 69 -1.50 -6.30 3.75
N LEU A 70 -0.28 -6.83 3.88
CA LEU A 70 0.55 -7.27 2.77
C LEU A 70 -0.19 -8.21 1.82
N HIS A 71 -0.82 -9.28 2.32
CA HIS A 71 -1.53 -10.24 1.49
C HIS A 71 -2.77 -9.67 0.80
N CYS A 72 -3.37 -8.63 1.39
CA CYS A 72 -4.51 -7.97 0.79
C CYS A 72 -4.08 -7.11 -0.40
N ILE A 73 -3.05 -6.29 -0.24
CA ILE A 73 -2.56 -5.44 -1.33
C ILE A 73 -1.85 -6.24 -2.41
N LEU A 74 -1.16 -7.32 -2.05
CA LEU A 74 -0.54 -8.24 -3.00
C LEU A 74 -1.61 -8.83 -3.94
N ARG A 75 -2.68 -9.41 -3.40
CA ARG A 75 -3.79 -9.95 -4.24
C ARG A 75 -4.49 -8.91 -5.08
N TRP A 76 -4.58 -7.67 -4.59
CA TRP A 76 -5.14 -6.59 -5.38
C TRP A 76 -4.28 -6.30 -6.60
N LEU A 77 -2.95 -6.20 -6.42
CA LEU A 77 -2.02 -5.88 -7.49
C LEU A 77 -1.76 -7.04 -8.46
N GLU A 78 -2.02 -8.29 -8.06
CA GLU A 78 -2.06 -9.44 -8.95
C GLU A 78 -3.16 -9.34 -10.02
N GLN A 79 -4.22 -8.56 -9.77
CA GLN A 79 -5.30 -8.36 -10.75
C GLN A 79 -4.88 -7.35 -11.81
N ASP A 80 -5.01 -7.70 -13.08
CA ASP A 80 -4.72 -6.80 -14.22
C ASP A 80 -5.57 -5.52 -14.19
N SER A 81 -6.79 -5.61 -13.65
CA SER A 81 -7.71 -4.48 -13.51
C SER A 81 -7.22 -3.41 -12.53
N SER A 82 -6.33 -3.76 -11.60
CA SER A 82 -5.79 -2.84 -10.61
C SER A 82 -4.91 -1.75 -11.25
N LYS A 83 -4.25 -2.05 -12.38
CA LYS A 83 -3.29 -1.18 -13.07
C LYS A 83 -2.18 -0.62 -12.17
N GLY A 84 -1.88 -1.29 -11.06
CA GLY A 84 -0.92 -0.80 -10.07
C GLY A 84 -1.42 0.39 -9.25
N LEU A 85 -2.74 0.58 -9.14
CA LEU A 85 -3.36 1.71 -8.44
C LEU A 85 -3.85 1.33 -7.05
N CYS A 86 -3.80 2.29 -6.12
CA CYS A 86 -4.36 2.18 -4.79
C CYS A 86 -5.89 1.98 -4.86
N PRO A 87 -6.46 0.97 -4.18
CA PRO A 87 -7.91 0.71 -4.19
C PRO A 87 -8.76 1.89 -3.69
N MET A 88 -8.20 2.74 -2.83
CA MET A 88 -8.93 3.81 -2.15
C MET A 88 -8.90 5.13 -2.92
N CYS A 89 -7.71 5.60 -3.34
CA CYS A 89 -7.55 6.89 -4.03
C CYS A 89 -7.21 6.79 -5.52
N ARG A 90 -6.99 5.58 -6.05
CA ARG A 90 -6.59 5.34 -7.46
C ARG A 90 -5.30 6.03 -7.90
N GLN A 91 -4.49 6.51 -6.96
CA GLN A 91 -3.12 6.95 -7.24
C GLN A 91 -2.22 5.73 -7.44
N ILE A 92 -1.08 5.90 -8.12
CA ILE A 92 -0.09 4.83 -8.26
C ILE A 92 0.35 4.37 -6.88
N PHE A 93 0.18 3.09 -6.58
CA PHE A 93 0.55 2.56 -5.27
C PHE A 93 2.05 2.30 -5.23
N MET A 94 2.73 2.92 -4.26
CA MET A 94 4.13 2.69 -3.93
C MET A 94 4.19 2.35 -2.44
N PRO A 95 4.87 1.28 -1.99
CA PRO A 95 5.03 0.98 -0.58
C PRO A 95 6.16 1.84 0.01
N LYS A 96 5.96 2.31 1.25
CA LYS A 96 7.01 2.99 2.02
C LYS A 96 8.15 2.01 2.31
N LYS A 97 9.36 2.37 1.88
CA LYS A 97 10.57 1.57 2.12
C LYS A 97 11.08 1.80 3.55
N ASP A 98 10.32 1.36 4.55
CA ASP A 98 10.80 1.43 5.93
C ASP A 98 11.79 0.30 6.23
N LYS A 99 12.85 0.64 6.97
CA LYS A 99 14.07 -0.18 7.20
C LYS A 99 13.84 -1.45 8.03
N LEU A 100 12.60 -1.78 8.37
CA LEU A 100 12.25 -2.88 9.28
C LEU A 100 11.69 -4.12 8.56
N VAL A 101 11.37 -4.03 7.27
CA VAL A 101 10.88 -5.19 6.51
C VAL A 101 12.06 -5.97 5.95
N ASN A 102 12.70 -6.75 6.83
CA ASN A 102 13.72 -7.70 6.41
C ASN A 102 13.06 -8.92 5.76
N VAL A 103 13.10 -8.95 4.44
CA VAL A 103 13.18 -10.14 3.57
C VAL A 103 12.15 -11.24 3.87
N THR A 104 10.88 -10.96 3.58
CA THR A 104 9.93 -12.03 3.24
C THR A 104 9.81 -12.11 1.72
N ASP A 105 9.75 -13.33 1.17
CA ASP A 105 9.57 -13.57 -0.28
C ASP A 105 8.34 -12.83 -0.83
N GLU A 106 7.34 -12.62 0.02
CA GLU A 106 6.11 -11.91 -0.31
C GLU A 106 6.33 -10.42 -0.58
N PHE A 107 7.29 -9.78 0.09
CA PHE A 107 7.62 -8.37 -0.18
C PHE A 107 8.36 -8.22 -1.51
N SER A 108 9.22 -9.18 -1.88
CA SER A 108 9.82 -9.20 -3.23
C SER A 108 8.79 -9.43 -4.32
N ASN A 109 7.79 -10.28 -4.08
CA ASN A 109 6.68 -10.48 -5.02
C ASN A 109 5.87 -9.19 -5.20
N LEU A 110 5.57 -8.49 -4.10
CA LEU A 110 4.90 -7.19 -4.14
C LEU A 110 5.71 -6.17 -4.97
N GLN A 111 7.01 -6.07 -4.74
CA GLN A 111 7.88 -5.16 -5.48
C GLN A 111 7.89 -5.50 -6.98
N THR A 112 7.98 -6.79 -7.32
CA THR A 112 7.95 -7.27 -8.71
C THR A 112 6.64 -6.90 -9.42
N LEU A 113 5.50 -7.04 -8.75
CA LEU A 113 4.20 -6.63 -9.30
C LEU A 113 4.13 -5.12 -9.55
N ILE A 114 4.63 -4.32 -8.62
CA ILE A 114 4.66 -2.85 -8.76
C ILE A 114 5.54 -2.43 -9.94
N ASP A 115 6.70 -3.06 -10.08
CA ASP A 115 7.63 -2.78 -11.17
C ASP A 115 7.06 -3.24 -12.53
N GLY A 116 6.35 -4.37 -12.55
CA GLY A 116 5.61 -4.83 -13.74
C GLY A 116 4.52 -3.84 -14.18
N HIS A 117 3.67 -3.39 -13.25
CA HIS A 117 2.65 -2.37 -13.54
C HIS A 117 3.26 -1.02 -13.95
N ARG A 118 4.44 -0.66 -13.41
CA ARG A 118 5.17 0.54 -13.84
C ARG A 118 5.66 0.40 -15.28
N ALA A 119 6.30 -0.71 -15.63
CA ALA A 119 6.81 -0.95 -16.97
C ALA A 119 5.67 -0.95 -18.02
N LEU A 120 4.51 -1.52 -17.69
CA LEU A 120 3.33 -1.46 -18.57
C LEU A 120 2.86 -0.02 -18.83
N ARG A 121 2.88 0.84 -17.81
CA ARG A 121 2.52 2.27 -17.96
C ARG A 121 3.50 3.03 -18.84
N GLU A 122 4.80 2.82 -18.63
CA GLU A 122 5.85 3.44 -19.43
C GLU A 122 5.83 2.94 -20.88
N GLY A 123 5.57 1.65 -21.08
CA GLY A 123 5.39 1.04 -22.41
C GLY A 123 4.20 1.64 -23.17
N LEU A 124 3.04 1.76 -22.54
CA LEU A 124 1.85 2.38 -23.15
C LEU A 124 2.08 3.84 -23.55
N HIS A 125 2.81 4.61 -22.74
CA HIS A 125 3.17 5.99 -23.08
C HIS A 125 4.11 6.04 -24.30
N SER A 126 5.08 5.11 -24.38
CA SER A 126 5.99 5.05 -25.52
C SER A 126 5.30 4.65 -26.83
N THR A 127 4.31 3.74 -26.78
CA THR A 127 3.55 3.35 -27.97
C THR A 127 2.58 4.44 -28.40
N SER A 128 1.93 5.14 -27.45
CA SER A 128 1.01 6.23 -27.81
C SER A 128 1.72 7.42 -28.44
N ASP A 129 2.94 7.73 -28.00
CA ASP A 129 3.74 8.80 -28.60
C ASP A 129 4.21 8.43 -30.01
N GLN A 130 4.62 7.17 -30.23
CA GLN A 130 4.99 6.66 -31.56
C GLN A 130 3.81 6.61 -32.53
N ASP A 131 2.63 6.15 -32.09
CA ASP A 131 1.42 6.11 -32.91
C ASP A 131 0.93 7.53 -33.28
N PHE A 132 1.10 8.49 -32.38
CA PHE A 132 0.78 9.90 -32.64
C PHE A 132 1.77 10.56 -33.61
N GLU A 133 3.06 10.25 -33.49
CA GLU A 133 4.08 10.71 -34.45
C GLU A 133 3.91 10.08 -35.83
N SER A 134 3.55 8.80 -35.92
CA SER A 134 3.28 8.15 -37.22
C SER A 134 2.05 8.74 -37.90
N TYR A 135 0.98 9.04 -37.16
CA TYR A 135 -0.22 9.69 -37.71
C TYR A 135 0.11 11.08 -38.30
N ARG A 136 1.01 11.84 -37.67
CA ARG A 136 1.48 13.13 -38.22
C ARG A 136 2.39 13.00 -39.43
N GLY A 137 3.06 11.87 -39.61
CA GLY A 137 3.97 11.62 -40.73
C GLY A 137 3.25 11.33 -42.05
N GLU A 138 2.06 10.72 -42.02
CA GLU A 138 1.32 10.31 -43.22
C GLU A 138 0.50 11.44 -43.87
N ASP A 139 0.06 12.45 -43.10
CA ASP A 139 -0.76 13.57 -43.60
C ASP A 139 0.02 14.67 -44.36
N LEU A 140 1.36 14.55 -44.50
CA LEU A 140 2.21 15.52 -45.21
C LEU A 140 2.60 15.08 -46.63
N GLN A 141 2.11 13.95 -47.13
CA GLN A 141 2.28 13.51 -48.51
C GLN A 141 0.96 13.56 -49.30
N MET A 142 0.24 14.69 -49.26
CA MET A 142 -0.79 14.99 -50.26
C MET A 142 -0.17 15.74 -51.45
N SER A 143 0.23 14.93 -52.45
CA SER A 143 0.27 15.22 -53.89
C SER A 143 0.74 16.61 -54.34
N GLU A 144 1.96 16.68 -54.87
CA GLU A 144 2.29 17.57 -56.00
C GLU A 144 1.56 17.13 -57.29
#